data_AF-A0A3D4WS03-F1
#
_entry.id   AF-A0A3D4WS03-F1
#
_cell.length_a   1.000
_cell.length_b   1.000
_cell.length_c   1.000
_cell.angle_alpha   90.00
_cell.angle_beta   90.00
_cell.angle_gamma   90.00
#
_symmetry.space_group_name_H-M   'P 1'
#
loop_
_entity.id
_entity.type
_entity.pdbx_description
1 polymer ?
#
loop_
_entity_poly.entity_id
_entity_poly.type
_entity_poly.pdbx_seq_one_letter_code
_entity_poly.pdbx_strand_id
1 'polypeptide(L)'
;MILGLAETGLGHVDEAVAAGREALDSNGVVWPTLVLAGKLDQTLMRDHKDAAEVGDYHDLYLDMTARASSELQHPDPALASKDKE
;
A
#
# COMPACT_ATOMS: atom_id res chain seq x y z
N MET A 1 6.15 -0.06 -6.97
CA MET A 1 6.83 -0.15 -5.65
C MET A 1 8.33 0.12 -5.67
N ILE A 2 9.18 -0.73 -6.28
CA ILE A 2 10.64 -0.44 -6.34
C ILE A 2 10.90 0.88 -7.09
N LEU A 3 10.19 1.11 -8.20
CA LEU A 3 10.22 2.38 -8.93
C LEU A 3 9.85 3.57 -8.04
N GLY A 4 8.70 3.52 -7.36
CA GLY A 4 8.27 4.63 -6.49
C GLY A 4 9.28 4.98 -5.39
N LEU A 5 9.91 3.97 -4.76
CA LEU A 5 10.98 4.19 -3.80
C LEU A 5 12.23 4.83 -4.41
N ALA A 6 12.57 4.47 -5.66
CA ALA A 6 13.68 5.09 -6.39
C ALA A 6 13.38 6.55 -6.73
N GLU A 7 12.17 6.85 -7.20
CA GLU A 7 11.71 8.21 -7.53
C GLU A 7 11.70 9.12 -6.30
N THR A 8 11.26 8.63 -5.13
CA THR A 8 11.37 9.39 -3.88
C THR A 8 12.82 9.71 -3.53
N GLY A 9 13.75 8.76 -3.73
CA GLY A 9 15.18 9.00 -3.52
C GLY A 9 15.79 10.05 -4.46
N LEU A 10 15.13 10.35 -5.58
CA LEU A 10 15.49 11.38 -6.55
C LEU A 10 14.73 12.70 -6.33
N GLY A 11 13.75 12.74 -5.41
CA GLY A 11 12.89 13.90 -5.17
C GLY A 11 11.74 14.04 -6.17
N HIS A 12 11.46 13.02 -6.97
CA HIS A 12 10.36 12.96 -7.94
C HIS A 12 9.08 12.50 -7.24
N VAL A 13 8.45 13.41 -6.50
CA VAL A 13 7.33 13.12 -5.59
C VAL A 13 6.09 12.63 -6.36
N ASP A 14 5.75 13.29 -7.47
CA ASP A 14 4.58 12.94 -8.29
C ASP A 14 4.69 11.53 -8.86
N GLU A 15 5.85 11.18 -9.42
CA GLU A 15 6.15 9.87 -9.99
C GLU A 15 6.17 8.78 -8.91
N ALA A 16 6.71 9.11 -7.73
CA ALA A 16 6.71 8.21 -6.59
C ALA A 16 5.28 7.87 -6.14
N VAL A 17 4.43 8.88 -5.98
CA VAL A 17 3.02 8.73 -5.61
C VAL A 17 2.25 7.95 -6.68
N ALA A 18 2.44 8.27 -7.96
CA ALA A 18 1.78 7.58 -9.07
C ALA A 18 2.13 6.08 -9.09
N ALA A 19 3.41 5.73 -8.96
CA ALA A 19 3.88 4.34 -8.94
C ALA A 19 3.42 3.58 -7.68
N GLY A 20 3.19 4.29 -6.57
CA GLY A 20 2.60 3.72 -5.36
C GLY A 20 1.10 3.41 -5.56
N ARG A 21 0.34 4.39 -6.09
CA ARG A 21 -1.09 4.26 -6.38
C ARG A 21 -1.38 3.11 -7.32
N GLU A 22 -0.68 3.03 -8.45
CA GLU A 22 -0.86 1.96 -9.44
C GLU A 22 -0.66 0.56 -8.82
N ALA A 23 0.34 0.42 -7.94
CA ALA A 23 0.59 -0.85 -7.28
C ALA A 23 -0.47 -1.21 -6.22
N LEU A 24 -1.11 -0.22 -5.59
CA LEU A 24 -2.23 -0.45 -4.66
C LEU A 24 -3.56 -0.65 -5.39
N ASP A 25 -3.74 -0.12 -6.59
CA ASP A 25 -4.94 -0.30 -7.42
C ASP A 25 -5.00 -1.68 -8.09
N SER A 26 -3.88 -2.43 -8.08
CA SER A 26 -3.83 -3.78 -8.64
C SER A 26 -4.75 -4.76 -7.90
N ASN A 27 -5.51 -5.57 -8.65
CA ASN A 27 -6.44 -6.53 -8.08
C ASN A 27 -5.70 -7.60 -7.26
N GLY A 28 -6.01 -7.71 -5.97
CA GLY A 28 -5.35 -8.65 -5.06
C GLY A 28 -4.03 -8.13 -4.50
N VAL A 29 -4.07 -7.01 -3.79
CA VAL A 29 -2.92 -6.49 -3.05
C VAL A 29 -2.45 -7.53 -2.03
N VAL A 30 -1.23 -8.03 -2.21
CA VAL A 30 -0.61 -8.99 -1.30
C VAL A 30 0.21 -8.30 -0.21
N TRP A 31 0.44 -8.99 0.91
CA TRP A 31 1.19 -8.46 2.05
C TRP A 31 2.55 -7.82 1.68
N PRO A 32 3.39 -8.41 0.80
CA PRO A 32 4.62 -7.76 0.38
C PRO A 32 4.42 -6.39 -0.28
N THR A 33 3.32 -6.21 -1.04
CA THR A 33 2.98 -4.93 -1.67
C THR A 33 2.64 -3.89 -0.62
N LEU A 34 1.86 -4.25 0.41
CA LEU A 34 1.53 -3.35 1.53
C LEU A 34 2.78 -2.95 2.33
N VAL A 35 3.70 -3.88 2.57
CA VAL A 35 4.96 -3.57 3.27
C VAL A 35 5.80 -2.56 2.48
N LEU A 36 5.89 -2.71 1.15
CA LEU A 36 6.58 -1.75 0.31
C LEU A 36 5.84 -0.41 0.22
N ALA A 37 4.50 -0.44 0.17
CA ALA A 37 3.65 0.75 0.20
C ALA A 37 3.86 1.57 1.47
N GLY A 38 3.95 0.91 2.63
CA GLY A 38 4.20 1.55 3.92
C GLY A 38 5.60 2.14 4.04
N LYS A 39 6.62 1.52 3.40
CA LYS A 39 7.96 2.12 3.29
C LYS A 39 7.95 3.39 2.43
N LEU A 40 7.20 3.36 1.33
CA LEU A 40 7.03 4.52 0.46
C LEU A 40 6.32 5.65 1.21
N ASP A 41 5.20 5.34 1.86
CA ASP A 41 4.44 6.27 2.71
C ASP A 41 5.33 6.94 3.77
N GLN A 42 6.07 6.15 4.54
CA GLN A 42 6.97 6.65 5.57
C GLN A 42 8.05 7.57 5.00
N THR A 43 8.58 7.27 3.81
CA THR A 43 9.62 8.10 3.18
C THR A 43 9.03 9.42 2.68
N LEU A 44 7.88 9.38 2.01
CA LEU A 44 7.16 10.57 1.56
C LEU A 44 6.75 11.47 2.72
N MET A 45 6.20 10.90 3.80
CA MET A 45 5.81 11.66 5.00
C MET A 45 6.99 12.23 5.77
N ARG A 46 8.19 11.63 5.65
CA ARG A 46 9.39 12.17 6.29
C ARG A 46 9.95 13.38 5.53
N ASP A 47 10.05 13.24 4.21
CA ASP A 47 10.86 14.16 3.38
C ASP A 47 9.99 15.17 2.61
N HIS A 48 8.71 14.87 2.40
CA HIS A 48 7.82 15.60 1.48
C HIS A 48 6.40 15.82 2.04
N LYS A 49 6.22 15.85 3.37
CA LYS A 49 4.90 15.94 4.02
C LYS A 49 4.01 17.12 3.61
N ASP A 50 4.60 18.21 3.10
CA ASP A 50 3.87 19.44 2.78
C ASP A 50 3.25 19.38 1.36
N ALA A 51 3.58 18.35 0.57
CA ALA A 51 2.97 18.08 -0.73
C ALA A 51 1.57 17.46 -0.54
N ALA A 52 0.58 17.95 -1.28
CA ALA A 52 -0.80 17.49 -1.15
C ALA A 52 -0.97 16.02 -1.57
N GLU A 53 -0.27 15.63 -2.64
CA GLU A 53 -0.24 14.27 -3.18
C GLU A 53 0.32 13.24 -2.19
N VAL A 54 1.18 13.67 -1.26
CA VAL A 54 1.70 12.83 -0.18
C VAL A 54 0.61 12.54 0.85
N GLY A 55 -0.19 13.55 1.22
CA GLY A 55 -1.34 13.37 2.09
C GLY A 55 -2.38 12.42 1.48
N ASP A 56 -2.71 12.62 0.19
CA ASP A 56 -3.64 11.73 -0.49
C ASP A 56 -3.12 10.28 -0.58
N TYR A 57 -1.82 10.10 -0.78
CA TYR A 57 -1.21 8.77 -0.79
C TYR A 57 -1.25 8.12 0.58
N HIS A 58 -1.02 8.89 1.65
CA HIS A 58 -1.11 8.42 3.03
C HIS A 58 -2.51 7.89 3.37
N ASP A 59 -3.54 8.66 3.02
CA ASP A 59 -4.93 8.26 3.24
C ASP A 59 -5.28 6.97 2.47
N LEU A 60 -4.83 6.84 1.22
CA LEU A 60 -5.00 5.62 0.43
C LEU A 60 -4.33 4.41 1.08
N TYR A 61 -3.09 4.58 1.56
CA TYR A 61 -2.36 3.51 2.24
C TYR A 61 -3.07 3.05 3.52
N LEU A 62 -3.63 3.98 4.30
CA LEU A 62 -4.42 3.66 5.50
C LEU A 62 -5.71 2.90 5.16
N ASP A 63 -6.45 3.31 4.12
CA ASP A 63 -7.66 2.59 3.68
C ASP A 63 -7.33 1.15 3.27
N MET A 64 -6.31 0.97 2.43
CA MET A 64 -5.91 -0.35 1.95
C MET A 64 -5.42 -1.28 3.07
N THR A 65 -4.67 -0.75 4.04
CA THR A 65 -4.22 -1.54 5.18
C THR A 65 -5.36 -1.91 6.12
N ALA A 66 -6.34 -1.03 6.33
CA ALA A 66 -7.55 -1.33 7.10
C ALA A 66 -8.40 -2.43 6.44
N ARG A 67 -8.53 -2.40 5.11
CA ARG A 67 -9.24 -3.41 4.33
C ARG A 67 -8.55 -4.76 4.38
N ALA A 68 -7.24 -4.80 4.12
CA ALA A 68 -6.45 -6.03 4.20
C ALA A 68 -6.47 -6.64 5.62
N SER A 69 -6.47 -5.80 6.66
CA SER A 69 -6.59 -6.26 8.06
C SER A 69 -7.97 -6.90 8.32
N SER A 70 -9.03 -6.33 7.75
CA SER A 70 -10.40 -6.88 7.87
C SER A 70 -10.55 -8.22 7.16
N GLU A 71 -9.94 -8.38 5.98
CA GLU A 71 -9.93 -9.64 5.22
C GLU A 71 -9.21 -10.77 5.97
N LEU A 72 -8.13 -10.46 6.69
CA LEU A 72 -7.44 -11.43 7.55
C LEU A 72 -8.26 -11.82 8.79
N GLN A 73 -9.15 -10.94 9.27
CA GLN A 73 -9.97 -11.18 10.46
C GLN A 73 -11.26 -11.95 10.16
N HIS A 74 -11.73 -11.91 8.91
CA HIS A 74 -12.84 -12.69 8.40
C HIS A 74 -12.35 -13.66 7.31
N PRO A 75 -11.68 -14.76 7.68
CA PRO A 75 -11.31 -15.78 6.70
C PRO A 75 -12.58 -16.31 6.02
N ASP A 76 -12.54 -16.38 4.68
CA ASP A 76 -13.63 -16.89 3.87
C ASP A 76 -14.07 -18.29 4.39
N PRO A 77 -15.34 -18.47 4.81
CA PRO A 77 -15.82 -19.74 5.34
C PRO A 77 -15.73 -20.89 4.33
N ALA A 78 -15.55 -20.60 3.03
CA ALA A 78 -15.33 -21.60 1.98
C ALA A 78 -14.01 -22.39 2.16
N LEU A 79 -13.01 -21.85 2.86
CA LEU A 79 -11.73 -22.52 3.11
C LEU A 79 -11.70 -23.35 4.41
N ALA A 80 -12.65 -23.13 5.33
CA ALA A 80 -12.71 -23.82 6.62
C ALA A 80 -13.37 -25.22 6.57
N SER A 81 -13.90 -25.64 5.42
CA SER A 81 -14.66 -26.89 5.27
C SER A 81 -13.85 -28.09 4.75
N LYS A 82 -12.51 -28.01 4.70
CA LYS A 82 -11.66 -29.07 4.14
C LYS A 82 -10.85 -29.88 5.15
N ASP A 83 -11.16 -29.76 6.45
CA ASP A 83 -10.50 -30.53 7.52
C ASP A 83 -11.50 -31.37 8.33
N LYS A 84 -12.33 -32.17 7.65
CA LYS A 84 -13.04 -33.31 8.26
C LYS A 84 -13.34 -34.38 7.21
N GLU A 85 -12.35 -35.20 6.87
CA GLU A 85 -12.56 -36.59 6.43
C GLU A 85 -11.44 -37.47 6.99
#